data_AF-A0A377XM69-F1
#
_entry.id   AF-A0A377XM69-F1
#
_cell.length_a   1.000
_cell.length_b   1.000
_cell.length_c   1.000
_cell.angle_alpha   90.00
_cell.angle_beta   90.00
_cell.angle_gamma   90.00
#
_symmetry.space_group_name_H-M   'P 1'
#
loop_
_entity.id
_entity.type
_entity.pdbx_description
1 polymer ?
#
loop_
_entity_poly.entity_id
_entity_poly.type
_entity_poly.pdbx_seq_one_letter_code
_entity_poly.pdbx_strand_id
1 'polypeptide(L)'
;MAMKKRMTSTPHDAVFKRFLRQPETATDFLTLYLPEAIRQRCDFSTLRLQSASFIDEDLRAWYSDVLWSVQTTCGTGYVYVVIEHQSSPDSHMAFRLMRYAIAAMQRHLDAGHKTLPLVVLMLFYHGATSPYPFSLNWLDEFADPQLAKTLYGCPFPLIDVTVMPDDDIVQHRRVALLELMQNIFASAISAA
;
A
#
# COMPACT_ATOMS: atom_id res chain seq x y z
N MET A 1 27.48 6.64 7.91
CA MET A 1 26.33 7.32 8.55
C MET A 1 25.90 8.48 7.66
N ALA A 2 24.81 8.32 6.92
CA ALA A 2 24.30 9.38 6.05
C ALA A 2 23.46 10.37 6.87
N MET A 3 23.78 11.66 6.75
CA MET A 3 23.09 12.76 7.43
C MET A 3 21.62 12.82 6.95
N LYS A 4 20.68 12.43 7.82
CA LYS A 4 19.22 12.43 7.57
C LYS A 4 18.75 13.89 7.47
N LYS A 5 18.67 14.44 6.24
CA LYS A 5 18.27 15.83 5.97
C LYS A 5 16.77 15.99 6.29
N ARG A 6 16.42 16.58 7.43
CA ARG A 6 15.04 16.98 7.78
C ARG A 6 14.55 18.01 6.75
N MET A 7 13.63 17.63 5.88
CA MET A 7 12.86 18.59 5.09
C MET A 7 11.64 19.01 5.91
N THR A 8 11.60 20.28 6.30
CA THR A 8 10.47 20.90 7.01
C THR A 8 9.30 21.11 6.05
N SER A 9 8.07 20.80 6.49
CA SER A 9 6.82 21.15 5.79
C SER A 9 6.89 22.59 5.28
N THR A 10 6.75 22.80 3.97
CA THR A 10 6.68 24.16 3.42
C THR A 10 5.33 24.81 3.81
N PRO A 11 5.23 26.14 3.86
CA PRO A 11 3.97 26.82 4.17
C PRO A 11 2.82 26.43 3.22
N HIS A 12 3.13 26.25 1.93
CA HIS A 12 2.17 25.81 0.92
C HIS A 12 1.62 24.41 1.20
N ASP A 13 2.48 23.48 1.63
CA ASP A 13 2.09 22.13 2.02
C ASP A 13 1.15 22.13 3.23
N ALA A 14 1.43 22.95 4.24
CA ALA A 14 0.57 23.10 5.42
C ALA A 14 -0.81 23.67 5.06
N VAL A 15 -0.86 24.66 4.17
CA VAL A 15 -2.11 25.27 3.70
C VAL A 15 -2.94 24.25 2.92
N PHE A 16 -2.34 23.55 1.96
CA PHE A 16 -3.04 22.55 1.15
C PHE A 16 -3.63 21.43 2.03
N LYS A 17 -2.88 20.92 3.00
CA LYS A 17 -3.41 19.95 3.98
C LYS A 17 -4.60 20.48 4.75
N ARG A 18 -4.53 21.74 5.21
CA ARG A 18 -5.60 22.33 6.01
C ARG A 18 -6.90 22.38 5.22
N PHE A 19 -6.82 22.73 3.95
CA PHE A 19 -7.95 22.69 3.03
C PHE A 19 -8.41 21.26 2.74
N LEU A 20 -7.49 20.36 2.38
CA LEU A 20 -7.86 18.97 2.03
C LEU A 20 -8.35 18.13 3.23
N ARG A 21 -8.18 18.61 4.46
CA ARG A 21 -8.80 18.01 5.66
C ARG A 21 -10.26 18.44 5.85
N GLN A 22 -10.75 19.44 5.12
CA GLN A 22 -12.16 19.82 5.12
C GLN A 22 -12.95 18.89 4.19
N PRO A 23 -14.05 18.28 4.65
CA PRO A 23 -14.84 17.33 3.85
C PRO A 23 -15.32 17.88 2.51
N GLU A 24 -15.72 19.15 2.45
CA GLU A 24 -16.21 19.81 1.24
C GLU A 24 -15.10 19.92 0.20
N THR A 25 -13.95 20.48 0.60
CA THR A 25 -12.78 20.58 -0.28
C THR A 25 -12.27 19.21 -0.71
N ALA A 26 -12.26 18.23 0.18
CA ALA A 26 -11.88 16.86 -0.16
C ALA A 26 -12.86 16.24 -1.16
N THR A 27 -14.16 16.46 -1.00
CA THR A 27 -15.17 15.98 -1.94
C THR A 27 -14.99 16.59 -3.33
N ASP A 28 -14.78 17.90 -3.41
CA ASP A 28 -14.50 18.59 -4.67
C ASP A 28 -13.23 18.06 -5.33
N PHE A 29 -12.15 17.93 -4.55
CA PHE A 29 -10.88 17.40 -5.02
C PHE A 29 -11.02 15.96 -5.57
N LEU A 30 -11.67 15.07 -4.83
CA LEU A 30 -11.89 13.69 -5.26
C LEU A 30 -12.83 13.61 -6.47
N THR A 31 -13.84 14.48 -6.55
CA THR A 31 -14.73 14.54 -7.71
C THR A 31 -13.99 14.94 -8.99
N LEU A 32 -13.02 15.85 -8.88
CA LEU A 32 -12.22 16.33 -10.00
C LEU A 32 -11.15 15.32 -10.46
N TYR A 33 -10.44 14.70 -9.52
CA TYR A 33 -9.18 13.99 -9.84
C TYR A 33 -9.22 12.48 -9.69
N LEU A 34 -10.24 11.92 -9.03
CA LEU A 34 -10.35 10.47 -8.89
C LEU A 34 -10.73 9.84 -10.25
N PRO A 35 -10.08 8.74 -10.68
CA PRO A 35 -10.44 8.06 -11.92
C PRO A 35 -11.92 7.72 -11.97
N GLU A 36 -12.56 7.95 -13.12
CA GLU A 36 -14.01 7.86 -13.27
C GLU A 36 -14.57 6.50 -12.84
N ALA A 37 -13.90 5.40 -13.20
CA ALA A 37 -14.30 4.04 -12.84
C ALA A 37 -14.35 3.79 -11.33
N ILE A 38 -13.55 4.53 -10.55
CA ILE A 38 -13.56 4.47 -9.08
C ILE A 38 -14.59 5.47 -8.55
N ARG A 39 -14.65 6.67 -9.12
CA ARG A 39 -15.51 7.77 -8.67
C ARG A 39 -16.98 7.36 -8.69
N GLN A 40 -17.40 6.68 -9.74
CA GLN A 40 -18.78 6.18 -9.90
C GLN A 40 -19.18 5.14 -8.84
N ARG A 41 -18.21 4.56 -8.11
CA ARG A 41 -18.46 3.56 -7.06
C ARG A 41 -18.49 4.17 -5.66
N CYS A 42 -18.07 5.42 -5.48
CA CYS A 42 -17.92 6.06 -4.18
C CYS A 42 -19.17 6.83 -3.77
N ASP A 43 -19.59 6.68 -2.51
CA ASP A 43 -20.56 7.56 -1.87
C ASP A 43 -19.84 8.64 -1.05
N PHE A 44 -19.60 9.80 -1.66
CA PHE A 44 -18.88 10.90 -1.02
C PHE A 44 -19.62 11.50 0.19
N SER A 45 -20.91 11.23 0.39
CA SER A 45 -21.61 11.65 1.63
C SER A 45 -21.08 10.93 2.88
N THR A 46 -20.39 9.80 2.68
CA THR A 46 -19.80 8.98 3.76
C THR A 46 -18.32 9.30 4.02
N LEU A 47 -17.77 10.33 3.36
CA LEU A 47 -16.36 10.68 3.42
C LEU A 47 -15.95 11.02 4.87
N ARG A 48 -14.98 10.28 5.42
CA ARG A 48 -14.48 10.49 6.80
C ARG A 48 -12.97 10.53 6.85
N LEU A 49 -12.45 11.57 7.52
CA LEU A 49 -11.01 11.77 7.70
C LEU A 49 -10.49 10.73 8.68
N GLN A 50 -9.43 10.02 8.30
CA GLN A 50 -8.79 9.01 9.12
C GLN A 50 -7.50 9.56 9.76
N SER A 51 -7.15 9.08 10.95
CA SER A 51 -5.91 9.47 11.59
C SER A 51 -4.70 8.86 10.88
N ALA A 52 -3.75 9.70 10.44
CA ALA A 52 -2.49 9.28 9.83
C ALA A 52 -1.44 8.82 10.87
N SER A 53 -1.85 8.54 12.11
CA SER A 53 -0.97 8.32 13.26
C SER A 53 -0.20 7.00 13.25
N PHE A 54 -0.42 6.12 12.27
CA PHE A 54 0.09 4.74 12.24
C PHE A 54 1.26 4.54 11.25
N ILE A 55 1.57 5.56 10.47
CA ILE A 55 2.71 5.52 9.57
C ILE A 55 3.95 5.41 10.47
N ASP A 56 4.66 4.28 10.41
CA ASP A 56 5.85 3.88 11.18
C ASP A 56 6.68 5.08 11.67
N GLU A 57 7.28 5.08 12.86
CA GLU A 57 7.98 6.27 13.39
C GLU A 57 9.04 6.83 12.42
N ASP A 58 9.67 5.96 11.62
CA ASP A 58 10.60 6.33 10.55
C ASP A 58 9.94 6.95 9.33
N LEU A 59 8.70 6.57 9.07
CA LEU A 59 7.83 7.08 8.03
C LEU A 59 7.16 8.41 8.46
N ARG A 60 6.76 8.54 9.73
CA ARG A 60 6.08 9.70 10.38
C ARG A 60 6.83 11.02 10.24
N ALA A 61 8.16 10.98 10.20
CA ALA A 61 9.01 12.17 10.15
C ALA A 61 8.95 12.91 8.81
N TRP A 62 8.38 12.30 7.77
CA TRP A 62 8.46 12.78 6.39
C TRP A 62 7.12 13.22 5.81
N TYR A 63 6.00 13.08 6.53
CA TYR A 63 4.70 12.97 5.86
C TYR A 63 3.70 14.08 6.04
N SER A 64 3.03 14.28 4.92
CA SER A 64 2.16 15.37 4.58
C SER A 64 0.82 14.82 4.10
N ASP A 65 0.40 13.72 4.71
CA ASP A 65 -0.59 12.82 4.12
C ASP A 65 -2.00 13.06 4.66
N VAL A 66 -2.99 12.89 3.78
CA VAL A 66 -4.42 12.93 4.11
C VAL A 66 -5.05 11.62 3.67
N LEU A 67 -5.57 10.86 4.64
CA LEU A 67 -6.27 9.60 4.40
C LEU A 67 -7.76 9.79 4.65
N TRP A 68 -8.56 9.50 3.63
CA TRP A 68 -10.01 9.49 3.70
C TRP A 68 -10.55 8.08 3.55
N SER A 69 -11.57 7.73 4.32
CA SER A 69 -12.40 6.54 4.08
C SER A 69 -13.70 6.95 3.40
N VAL A 70 -14.20 6.10 2.50
CA VAL A 70 -15.45 6.31 1.77
C VAL A 70 -16.15 4.97 1.57
N GLN A 71 -17.47 4.92 1.68
CA GLN A 71 -18.23 3.73 1.31
C GLN A 71 -18.29 3.59 -0.21
N THR A 72 -18.17 2.35 -0.68
CA THR A 72 -18.26 2.02 -2.09
C THR A 72 -19.29 0.92 -2.33
N THR A 73 -19.66 0.69 -3.58
CA THR A 73 -20.54 -0.44 -3.98
C THR A 73 -19.97 -1.82 -3.63
N CYS A 74 -18.69 -1.91 -3.28
CA CYS A 74 -18.00 -3.15 -2.89
C CYS A 74 -17.57 -3.15 -1.42
N GLY A 75 -18.10 -2.25 -0.58
CA GLY A 75 -17.72 -2.08 0.82
C GLY A 75 -16.85 -0.85 1.07
N THR A 76 -16.20 -0.77 2.23
CA THR A 76 -15.38 0.38 2.60
C THR A 76 -14.13 0.47 1.72
N GLY A 77 -13.94 1.61 1.05
CA GLY A 77 -12.71 1.98 0.35
C GLY A 77 -11.95 3.09 1.09
N TYR A 78 -10.67 3.25 0.74
CA TYR A 78 -9.84 4.34 1.22
C TYR A 78 -9.25 5.11 0.04
N VAL A 79 -9.17 6.42 0.19
CA VAL A 79 -8.42 7.29 -0.70
C VAL A 79 -7.30 7.91 0.11
N TYR A 80 -6.08 7.57 -0.28
CA TYR A 80 -4.86 8.05 0.35
C TYR A 80 -4.23 9.10 -0.56
N VAL A 81 -4.32 10.36 -0.14
CA VAL A 81 -3.73 11.48 -0.86
C VAL A 81 -2.42 11.85 -0.18
N VAL A 82 -1.34 11.66 -0.93
CA VAL A 82 0.00 12.11 -0.57
C VAL A 82 0.25 13.43 -1.24
N ILE A 83 0.63 14.41 -0.44
CA ILE A 83 0.89 15.76 -0.89
C ILE A 83 2.39 15.95 -0.89
N GLU A 84 2.95 16.17 -2.07
CA GLU A 84 4.38 16.38 -2.22
C GLU A 84 4.66 17.80 -2.75
N HIS A 85 5.15 18.63 -1.84
CA HIS A 85 5.64 19.97 -2.14
C HIS A 85 7.17 20.01 -1.94
N GLN A 86 7.91 19.34 -2.83
CA GLN A 86 9.37 19.23 -2.76
C GLN A 86 10.05 19.98 -3.91
N SER A 87 11.23 20.53 -3.64
CA SER A 87 12.07 21.16 -4.67
C SER A 87 12.73 20.13 -5.61
N SER A 88 12.84 18.87 -5.20
CA SER A 88 13.38 17.77 -6.01
C SER A 88 12.40 16.59 -5.97
N PRO A 89 12.09 15.97 -7.12
CA PRO A 89 11.21 14.80 -7.16
C PRO A 89 11.91 13.57 -6.56
N ASP A 90 11.13 12.67 -5.96
CA ASP A 90 11.61 11.42 -5.36
C ASP A 90 11.48 10.25 -6.33
N SER A 91 12.57 9.55 -6.62
CA SER A 91 12.58 8.40 -7.56
C SER A 91 11.88 7.15 -7.02
N HIS A 92 11.68 7.05 -5.70
CA HIS A 92 11.04 5.91 -5.04
C HIS A 92 9.64 6.23 -4.50
N MET A 93 9.00 7.26 -5.06
CA MET A 93 7.68 7.68 -4.62
C MET A 93 6.63 6.59 -4.81
N ALA A 94 6.64 5.85 -5.93
CA ALA A 94 5.63 4.84 -6.18
C ALA A 94 5.71 3.70 -5.16
N PHE A 95 6.92 3.21 -4.84
CA PHE A 95 7.13 2.23 -3.78
C PHE A 95 6.73 2.77 -2.40
N ARG A 96 7.00 4.06 -2.12
CA ARG A 96 6.54 4.72 -0.90
C ARG A 96 5.00 4.72 -0.79
N LEU A 97 4.31 5.09 -1.85
CA LEU A 97 2.84 5.07 -1.91
C LEU A 97 2.28 3.66 -1.64
N MET A 98 2.91 2.63 -2.21
CA MET A 98 2.49 1.25 -1.95
C MET A 98 2.64 0.83 -0.50
N ARG A 99 3.69 1.27 0.20
CA ARG A 99 3.83 1.03 1.63
C ARG A 99 2.67 1.62 2.42
N TYR A 100 2.13 2.77 2.00
CA TYR A 100 0.96 3.35 2.65
C TYR A 100 -0.32 2.59 2.36
N ALA A 101 -0.50 2.15 1.12
CA ALA A 101 -1.65 1.32 0.76
C ALA A 101 -1.67 0.05 1.61
N ILE A 102 -0.55 -0.66 1.72
CA ILE A 102 -0.42 -1.87 2.54
C ILE A 102 -0.71 -1.57 4.01
N ALA A 103 -0.17 -0.48 4.55
CA ALA A 103 -0.43 -0.10 5.94
C ALA A 103 -1.91 0.26 6.21
N ALA A 104 -2.58 0.94 5.27
CA ALA A 104 -4.00 1.24 5.35
C ALA A 104 -4.86 -0.03 5.25
N MET A 105 -4.48 -0.96 4.37
CA MET A 105 -5.09 -2.28 4.23
C MET A 105 -4.96 -3.11 5.53
N GLN A 106 -3.78 -3.15 6.12
CA GLN A 106 -3.55 -3.86 7.39
C GLN A 106 -4.44 -3.30 8.51
N ARG A 107 -4.51 -1.96 8.65
CA ARG A 107 -5.38 -1.31 9.64
C ARG A 107 -6.85 -1.67 9.45
N HIS A 108 -7.30 -1.81 8.21
CA HIS A 108 -8.67 -2.23 7.93
C HIS A 108 -8.92 -3.64 8.47
N LEU A 109 -7.99 -4.58 8.28
CA LEU A 109 -8.10 -5.92 8.88
C LEU A 109 -8.04 -5.86 10.41
N ASP A 110 -7.12 -5.08 10.99
CA ASP A 110 -6.98 -4.92 12.45
C ASP A 110 -8.23 -4.33 13.10
N ALA A 111 -9.02 -3.55 12.36
CA ALA A 111 -10.32 -3.04 12.81
C ALA A 111 -11.44 -4.10 12.82
N GLY A 112 -11.12 -5.36 12.48
CA GLY A 112 -12.04 -6.49 12.49
C GLY A 112 -12.75 -6.74 11.16
N HIS A 113 -12.37 -6.05 10.09
CA HIS A 113 -12.91 -6.33 8.76
C HIS A 113 -12.31 -7.63 8.18
N LYS A 114 -13.12 -8.38 7.43
CA LYS A 114 -12.75 -9.71 6.92
C LYS A 114 -12.10 -9.69 5.54
N THR A 115 -12.20 -8.58 4.82
CA THR A 115 -11.74 -8.43 3.44
C THR A 115 -10.87 -7.19 3.32
N LEU A 116 -9.96 -7.17 2.37
CA LEU A 116 -9.16 -5.98 2.09
C LEU A 116 -9.99 -4.86 1.46
N PRO A 117 -9.69 -3.59 1.78
CA PRO A 117 -10.31 -2.46 1.12
C PRO A 117 -9.53 -2.09 -0.16
N LEU A 118 -10.19 -1.42 -1.11
CA LEU A 118 -9.49 -0.73 -2.19
C LEU A 118 -8.84 0.54 -1.64
N VAL A 119 -7.54 0.72 -1.89
CA VAL A 119 -6.81 1.94 -1.52
C VAL A 119 -6.36 2.66 -2.78
N VAL A 120 -6.92 3.85 -3.02
CA VAL A 120 -6.54 4.71 -4.14
C VAL A 120 -5.39 5.60 -3.71
N LEU A 121 -4.24 5.47 -4.37
CA LEU A 121 -3.06 6.28 -4.13
C LEU A 121 -3.09 7.48 -5.08
N MET A 122 -3.06 8.69 -4.52
CA MET A 122 -2.99 9.93 -5.30
C MET A 122 -1.78 10.73 -4.88
N LEU A 123 -0.95 11.12 -5.84
CA LEU A 123 0.16 12.06 -5.64
C LEU A 123 -0.26 13.45 -6.12
N PHE A 124 -0.36 14.40 -5.20
CA PHE A 124 -0.47 15.81 -5.54
C PHE A 124 0.94 16.42 -5.61
N TYR A 125 1.43 16.63 -6.83
CA TYR A 125 2.80 17.10 -7.07
C TYR A 125 2.84 18.59 -7.42
N HIS A 126 3.63 19.36 -6.66
CA HIS A 126 3.96 20.74 -6.98
C HIS A 126 5.45 21.01 -6.70
N GLY A 127 6.31 20.57 -7.61
CA GLY A 127 7.75 20.74 -7.51
C GLY A 127 8.36 21.53 -8.67
N ALA A 128 9.64 21.90 -8.52
CA ALA A 128 10.36 22.72 -9.50
C ALA A 128 10.69 21.97 -10.80
N THR A 129 10.78 20.64 -10.74
CA THR A 129 11.00 19.78 -11.92
C THR A 129 9.65 19.38 -12.50
N SER A 130 9.29 19.90 -13.67
CA SER A 130 8.00 19.63 -14.30
C SER A 130 8.18 19.21 -15.76
N PRO A 131 7.48 18.17 -16.25
CA PRO A 131 6.52 17.31 -15.51
C PRO A 131 7.23 16.40 -14.48
N TYR A 132 6.44 15.76 -13.59
CA TYR A 132 6.98 14.77 -12.65
C TYR A 132 7.73 13.67 -13.41
N PRO A 133 9.02 13.41 -13.11
CA PRO A 133 9.88 12.64 -14.02
C PRO A 133 9.91 11.13 -13.77
N PHE A 134 9.25 10.61 -12.72
CA PHE A 134 9.32 9.21 -12.31
C PHE A 134 7.99 8.47 -12.52
N SER A 135 8.07 7.14 -12.65
CA SER A 135 6.85 6.32 -12.74
C SER A 135 6.09 6.32 -11.42
N LEU A 136 4.76 6.33 -11.50
CA LEU A 136 3.86 6.11 -10.35
C LEU A 136 3.42 4.64 -10.22
N ASN A 137 3.96 3.76 -11.07
CA ASN A 137 3.80 2.32 -10.92
C ASN A 137 5.08 1.75 -10.28
N TRP A 138 4.96 1.30 -9.03
CA TRP A 138 6.09 0.78 -8.25
C TRP A 138 6.77 -0.44 -8.89
N LEU A 139 6.07 -1.17 -9.76
CA LEU A 139 6.63 -2.31 -10.49
C LEU A 139 7.67 -1.89 -11.54
N ASP A 140 7.63 -0.64 -11.99
CA ASP A 140 8.61 -0.10 -12.93
C ASP A 140 9.95 0.24 -12.25
N GLU A 141 10.02 0.23 -10.91
CA GLU A 141 11.25 0.49 -10.14
C GLU A 141 12.19 -0.73 -10.05
N PHE A 142 11.73 -1.92 -10.47
CA PHE A 142 12.55 -3.12 -10.48
C PHE A 142 13.55 -3.10 -11.64
N ALA A 143 14.69 -3.78 -11.46
CA ALA A 143 15.66 -3.97 -12.54
C ALA A 143 15.07 -4.71 -13.75
N ASP A 144 14.08 -5.58 -13.53
CA ASP A 144 13.25 -6.21 -14.56
C ASP A 144 11.75 -5.97 -14.25
N PRO A 145 11.14 -4.90 -14.81
CA PRO A 145 9.73 -4.58 -14.59
C PRO A 145 8.77 -5.65 -15.09
N GLN A 146 9.13 -6.41 -16.12
CA GLN A 146 8.24 -7.41 -16.71
C GLN A 146 8.18 -8.66 -15.83
N LEU A 147 9.32 -9.08 -15.29
CA LEU A 147 9.36 -10.14 -14.29
C LEU A 147 8.62 -9.72 -13.02
N ALA A 148 8.77 -8.47 -12.56
CA ALA A 148 8.04 -7.97 -11.39
C ALA A 148 6.52 -8.00 -11.59
N LYS A 149 6.02 -7.54 -12.74
CA LYS A 149 4.58 -7.61 -13.09
C LYS A 149 4.05 -9.04 -13.10
N THR A 150 4.86 -10.00 -13.57
CA THR A 150 4.49 -11.42 -13.56
C THR A 150 4.49 -11.96 -12.12
N LEU A 151 5.56 -11.71 -11.37
CA LEU A 151 5.74 -12.22 -10.01
C LEU A 151 4.67 -11.72 -9.04
N TYR A 152 4.33 -10.42 -9.11
CA TYR A 152 3.35 -9.80 -8.21
C TYR A 152 1.92 -9.79 -8.76
N GLY A 153 1.73 -10.17 -10.03
CA GLY A 153 0.41 -10.33 -10.65
C GLY A 153 -0.14 -11.76 -10.59
N CYS A 154 0.70 -12.75 -10.27
CA CYS A 154 0.32 -14.16 -10.16
C CYS A 154 0.16 -14.60 -8.70
N PRO A 155 -0.54 -15.72 -8.44
CA PRO A 155 -0.57 -16.32 -7.11
C PRO A 155 0.84 -16.60 -6.59
N PHE A 156 1.04 -16.42 -5.29
CA PHE A 156 2.30 -16.80 -4.64
C PHE A 156 2.52 -18.32 -4.76
N PRO A 157 3.78 -18.76 -4.92
CA PRO A 157 4.08 -20.19 -4.89
C PRO A 157 3.73 -20.76 -3.51
N LEU A 158 2.83 -21.73 -3.48
CA LEU A 158 2.49 -22.51 -2.29
C LEU A 158 3.27 -23.83 -2.31
N ILE A 159 4.07 -24.08 -1.28
CA ILE A 159 4.70 -25.37 -1.03
C ILE A 159 3.90 -26.04 0.07
N ASP A 160 2.96 -26.91 -0.32
CA ASP A 160 2.12 -27.67 0.60
C ASP A 160 2.63 -29.11 0.73
N VAL A 161 3.50 -29.33 1.72
CA VAL A 161 4.08 -30.66 2.00
C VAL A 161 3.05 -31.66 2.53
N THR A 162 1.88 -31.21 2.99
CA THR A 162 0.86 -32.10 3.60
C THR A 162 0.14 -32.97 2.57
N VAL A 163 0.18 -32.55 1.30
CA VAL A 163 -0.41 -33.27 0.17
C VAL A 163 0.64 -33.96 -0.70
N MET A 164 1.93 -33.87 -0.32
CA MET A 164 3.03 -34.49 -1.04
C MET A 164 3.31 -35.90 -0.49
N PRO A 165 3.43 -36.93 -1.35
CA PRO A 165 3.89 -38.25 -0.93
C PRO A 165 5.31 -38.20 -0.36
N ASP A 166 5.57 -38.94 0.72
CA ASP A 166 6.91 -38.99 1.33
C ASP A 166 8.00 -39.42 0.34
N ASP A 167 7.69 -40.32 -0.60
CA ASP A 167 8.61 -40.77 -1.65
C ASP A 167 9.06 -39.63 -2.57
N ASP A 168 8.19 -38.65 -2.84
CA ASP A 168 8.54 -37.45 -3.61
C ASP A 168 9.41 -36.51 -2.76
N ILE A 169 9.06 -36.33 -1.48
CA ILE A 169 9.80 -35.49 -0.55
C ILE A 169 11.25 -36.00 -0.36
N VAL A 170 11.46 -37.32 -0.27
CA VAL A 170 12.81 -37.91 -0.15
C VAL A 170 13.73 -37.53 -1.33
N GLN A 171 13.16 -37.22 -2.50
CA GLN A 171 13.93 -36.76 -3.66
C GLN A 171 14.35 -35.27 -3.57
N HIS A 172 13.82 -34.50 -2.63
CA HIS A 172 14.14 -33.07 -2.46
C HIS A 172 15.52 -32.81 -1.83
N ARG A 173 16.41 -33.80 -1.86
CA ARG A 173 17.83 -33.70 -1.48
C ARG A 173 18.02 -33.13 -0.06
N ARG A 174 18.55 -31.91 0.05
CA ARG A 174 18.95 -31.29 1.34
C ARG A 174 17.76 -30.77 2.15
N VAL A 175 16.60 -30.54 1.54
CA VAL A 175 15.41 -30.04 2.24
C VAL A 175 14.44 -31.15 2.65
N ALA A 176 14.61 -32.36 2.10
CA ALA A 176 13.75 -33.52 2.38
C ALA A 176 13.56 -33.79 3.88
N LEU A 177 14.64 -33.75 4.68
CA LEU A 177 14.57 -33.99 6.12
C LEU A 177 13.69 -32.94 6.82
N LEU A 178 13.81 -31.66 6.43
CA LEU A 178 13.02 -30.58 6.99
C LEU A 178 11.53 -30.76 6.65
N GLU A 179 11.22 -31.11 5.40
CA GLU A 179 9.86 -31.29 4.90
C GLU A 179 9.17 -32.51 5.54
N LEU A 180 9.87 -33.65 5.63
CA LEU A 180 9.36 -34.85 6.32
C LEU A 180 9.12 -34.60 7.80
N MET A 181 10.01 -33.87 8.48
CA MET A 181 9.81 -33.50 9.88
C MET A 181 8.53 -32.68 10.05
N GLN A 182 8.30 -31.66 9.22
CA GLN A 182 7.08 -30.85 9.29
C GLN A 182 5.82 -31.68 9.00
N ASN A 183 5.88 -32.61 8.04
CA ASN A 183 4.76 -33.49 7.69
C ASN A 183 4.38 -34.43 8.87
N ILE A 184 5.38 -35.07 9.48
CA ILE A 184 5.16 -35.95 10.64
C ILE A 184 4.59 -35.17 11.83
N PHE A 185 5.13 -33.98 12.16
CA PHE A 185 4.61 -33.17 13.26
C PHE A 185 3.17 -32.69 13.00
N ALA A 186 2.82 -32.32 11.77
CA ALA A 186 1.46 -31.93 11.42
C ALA A 186 0.46 -33.08 11.58
N SER A 187 0.83 -34.29 11.15
CA SER A 187 -0.01 -35.49 11.30
C SER A 187 -0.25 -35.88 12.77
N ALA A 188 0.77 -35.75 13.62
CA ALA A 188 0.67 -36.03 15.06
C ALA A 188 -0.24 -35.04 15.81
N ILE A 189 -0.29 -33.76 15.39
CA ILE A 189 -1.17 -32.75 15.98
C ILE A 189 -2.63 -32.95 15.56
N SER A 190 -2.90 -33.39 14.33
CA SER A 190 -4.28 -33.69 13.87
C SER A 190 -4.89 -34.95 14.51
N ALA A 191 -4.08 -35.83 15.09
CA ALA A 191 -4.52 -37.07 15.71
C ALA A 191 -4.79 -36.96 17.23
N ALA A 192 -4.56 -35.79 17.84
CA ALA A 192 -4.75 -35.49 19.26
C ALA A 192 -5.95 -34.56 19.50
#